data_AF-A0A0R2KVH9-F1
#
_entry.id   AF-A0A0R2KVH9-F1
#
_cell.length_a   1.000
_cell.length_b   1.000
_cell.length_c   1.000
_cell.angle_alpha   90.00
_cell.angle_beta   90.00
_cell.angle_gamma   90.00
#
_symmetry.space_group_name_H-M   'P 1'
#
loop_
_entity.id
_entity.type
_entity.pdbx_description
1 polymer ?
#
loop_
_entity_poly.entity_id
_entity_poly.type
_entity_poly.pdbx_seq_one_letter_code
_entity_poly.pdbx_strand_id
1 'polypeptide(L)'
;MRRNGFVLPTGIFLLVLVSMVLYFHLAGYQAEMRAFRHTRTYWQIQTITNRVNEIHLAKPAQIDFQFAEGSASLKGSQISIRLSSGETAIRHVWQRNQILK
;
A
#
# COMPACT_ATOMS: atom_id res chain seq x y z
N MET A 1 3.37 9.46 73.14
CA MET A 1 3.65 9.35 71.68
C MET A 1 2.38 8.93 70.96
N ARG A 2 1.65 9.86 70.34
CA ARG A 2 0.48 9.53 69.51
C ARG A 2 0.93 9.38 68.06
N ARG A 3 0.92 8.16 67.55
CA ARG A 3 1.02 7.87 66.12
C ARG A 3 -0.28 8.34 65.47
N ASN A 4 -0.26 9.49 64.81
CA ASN A 4 -1.34 9.92 63.96
C ASN A 4 -1.21 9.14 62.65
N GLY A 5 -1.90 8.00 62.55
CA GLY A 5 -2.02 7.26 61.29
C GLY A 5 -2.77 8.10 60.27
N PHE A 6 -2.15 8.33 59.11
CA PHE A 6 -2.78 9.05 58.00
C PHE A 6 -3.89 8.17 57.41
N VAL A 7 -5.14 8.42 57.83
CA VAL A 7 -6.31 7.75 57.28
C VAL A 7 -6.66 8.46 55.97
N LEU A 8 -6.29 7.86 54.85
CA LEU A 8 -6.68 8.36 53.54
C LEU A 8 -8.22 8.38 53.48
N PRO A 9 -8.86 9.51 53.12
CA PRO A 9 -10.31 9.55 53.00
C PRO A 9 -10.75 8.50 51.98
N THR A 10 -11.59 7.55 52.39
CA THR A 10 -12.01 6.40 51.57
C THR A 10 -12.56 6.81 50.21
N GLY A 11 -13.19 8.00 50.13
CA GLY A 11 -13.65 8.58 48.87
C GLY A 11 -12.53 8.90 47.87
N ILE A 12 -11.37 9.39 48.32
CA ILE A 12 -10.21 9.66 47.46
C ILE A 12 -9.65 8.35 46.91
N PHE A 13 -9.56 7.31 47.75
CA PHE A 13 -9.12 5.99 47.34
C PHE A 13 -10.04 5.40 46.26
N LEU A 14 -11.36 5.49 46.46
CA LEU A 14 -12.35 5.00 45.49
C LEU A 14 -12.28 5.79 44.17
N LEU A 15 -12.10 7.11 44.22
CA LEU A 15 -11.94 7.93 43.02
C LEU A 15 -10.69 7.55 42.22
N VAL A 16 -9.56 7.30 42.90
CA VAL A 16 -8.33 6.83 42.26
C VAL A 16 -8.54 5.46 41.63
N LEU A 17 -9.20 4.53 42.33
CA LEU A 17 -9.48 3.19 41.82
C LEU A 17 -10.35 3.24 40.55
N VAL A 18 -11.45 4.00 40.57
CA VAL A 18 -12.34 4.16 39.41
C VAL A 18 -11.60 4.79 38.24
N SER A 19 -10.78 5.82 38.49
CA SER A 19 -9.97 6.47 37.47
C SER A 19 -8.97 5.49 36.83
N MET A 20 -8.39 4.60 37.64
CA MET A 20 -7.46 3.59 37.18
C MET A 20 -8.14 2.53 36.29
N VAL A 21 -9.34 2.07 36.68
CA VAL A 21 -10.15 1.13 35.88
C VAL A 21 -10.55 1.74 34.53
N LEU A 22 -10.98 3.00 34.53
CA LEU A 22 -11.32 3.74 33.31
C LEU A 22 -10.10 3.90 32.40
N TYR A 23 -8.93 4.18 32.97
CA TYR A 23 -7.67 4.25 32.22
C TYR A 23 -7.34 2.93 31.53
N PHE A 24 -7.44 1.79 32.22
CA PHE A 24 -7.18 0.49 31.62
C PHE A 24 -8.14 0.15 30.47
N HIS A 25 -9.43 0.48 30.61
CA HIS A 25 -10.39 0.29 29.52
C HIS A 25 -10.05 1.17 28.32
N LEU A 26 -9.68 2.42 28.55
CA LEU A 26 -9.29 3.33 27.48
C LEU A 26 -8.02 2.85 26.76
N ALA A 27 -7.01 2.39 27.50
CA ALA A 27 -5.79 1.85 26.95
C ALA A 27 -6.05 0.58 26.12
N GLY A 28 -6.91 -0.32 26.61
CA GLY A 28 -7.34 -1.52 25.89
C GLY A 28 -8.03 -1.19 24.56
N TYR A 29 -9.01 -0.28 24.59
CA TYR A 29 -9.73 0.15 23.38
C TYR A 29 -8.80 0.80 22.35
N GLN A 30 -7.85 1.63 22.79
CA GLN A 30 -6.86 2.22 21.89
C GLN A 30 -5.91 1.19 21.28
N ALA A 31 -5.48 0.18 22.05
CA ALA A 31 -4.64 -0.90 21.55
C ALA A 31 -5.37 -1.74 20.49
N GLU A 32 -6.63 -2.09 20.75
CA GLU A 32 -7.48 -2.82 19.82
C GLU A 32 -7.71 -2.03 18.52
N MET A 33 -8.01 -0.73 18.63
CA MET A 33 -8.16 0.16 17.47
C MET A 33 -6.87 0.35 16.66
N ARG A 34 -5.70 0.26 17.29
CA ARG A 34 -4.40 0.27 16.59
C ARG A 34 -4.16 -1.05 15.87
N ALA A 35 -4.42 -2.19 16.52
CA ALA A 35 -4.29 -3.52 15.91
C ALA A 35 -5.24 -3.70 14.71
N PHE A 36 -6.49 -3.23 14.82
CA PHE A 36 -7.47 -3.26 13.74
C PHE A 36 -7.07 -2.39 12.54
N ARG A 37 -6.46 -1.22 12.78
CA ARG A 37 -5.92 -0.39 11.71
C ARG A 37 -4.73 -1.04 11.01
N HIS A 38 -3.79 -1.62 11.75
CA HIS A 38 -2.63 -2.29 11.17
C HIS A 38 -2.99 -3.50 10.30
N THR A 39 -3.96 -4.31 10.75
CA THR A 39 -4.45 -5.46 9.97
C THR A 39 -5.11 -4.98 8.67
N ARG A 40 -6.03 -4.00 8.72
CA ARG A 40 -6.68 -3.48 7.51
C ARG A 40 -5.69 -2.91 6.49
N THR A 41 -4.68 -2.16 6.93
CA THR A 41 -3.65 -1.60 6.05
C THR A 41 -2.78 -2.67 5.41
N TYR A 42 -2.43 -3.73 6.16
CA TYR A 42 -1.61 -4.83 5.64
C TYR A 42 -2.34 -5.60 4.52
N TRP A 43 -3.62 -5.93 4.72
CA TRP A 43 -4.44 -6.59 3.70
C TRP A 43 -4.60 -5.75 2.42
N GLN A 44 -4.74 -4.42 2.57
CA GLN A 44 -4.82 -3.49 1.43
C GLN A 44 -3.52 -3.43 0.64
N ILE A 45 -2.36 -3.37 1.33
CA ILE A 45 -1.05 -3.35 0.68
C ILE A 45 -0.82 -4.67 -0.09
N GLN A 46 -1.09 -5.82 0.54
CA GLN A 46 -0.88 -7.13 -0.08
C GLN A 46 -1.74 -7.32 -1.34
N THR A 47 -2.99 -6.84 -1.31
CA THR A 47 -3.91 -6.92 -2.46
C THR A 47 -3.41 -6.06 -3.64
N ILE A 48 -2.87 -4.87 -3.37
CA ILE A 48 -2.31 -3.99 -4.40
C ILE A 48 -1.05 -4.61 -5.00
N THR A 49 -0.13 -5.12 -4.17
CA THR A 49 1.10 -5.77 -4.64
C THR A 49 0.81 -6.98 -5.52
N ASN A 50 -0.18 -7.81 -5.15
CA ASN A 50 -0.58 -8.96 -5.95
C ASN A 50 -1.17 -8.54 -7.31
N ARG A 51 -2.05 -7.52 -7.34
CA ARG A 51 -2.59 -7.01 -8.61
C ARG A 51 -1.52 -6.39 -9.51
N VAL A 52 -0.56 -5.66 -8.93
CA VAL A 52 0.55 -5.08 -9.71
C VAL A 52 1.45 -6.19 -10.27
N ASN A 53 1.74 -7.23 -9.49
CA ASN A 53 2.47 -8.40 -9.97
C ASN A 53 1.70 -9.15 -11.06
N GLU A 54 0.38 -9.32 -10.94
CA GLU A 54 -0.46 -9.92 -11.99
C GLU A 54 -0.43 -9.11 -13.28
N ILE A 55 -0.51 -7.77 -13.20
CA ILE A 55 -0.40 -6.87 -14.36
C ILE A 55 0.99 -6.91 -14.97
N HIS A 56 2.05 -7.06 -14.17
CA HIS A 56 3.43 -7.15 -14.65
C HIS A 56 3.76 -8.52 -15.26
N LEU A 57 3.18 -9.60 -14.71
CA LEU A 57 3.32 -10.97 -15.21
C LEU A 57 2.42 -11.26 -16.42
N ALA A 58 1.35 -10.48 -16.60
CA ALA A 58 0.66 -10.34 -17.87
C ALA A 58 1.60 -9.63 -18.85
N LYS A 59 2.44 -10.43 -19.51
CA LYS A 59 3.38 -10.10 -20.58
C LYS A 59 2.99 -8.81 -21.33
N PRO A 60 3.92 -7.89 -21.61
CA PRO A 60 3.61 -6.71 -22.42
C PRO A 60 2.98 -7.20 -23.73
N ALA A 61 1.69 -6.90 -23.92
CA ALA A 61 0.95 -7.30 -25.10
C ALA A 61 1.74 -6.77 -26.29
N GLN A 62 2.24 -7.69 -27.12
CA GLN A 62 2.85 -7.30 -28.38
C GLN A 62 1.71 -6.79 -29.26
N ILE A 63 1.74 -5.51 -29.59
CA ILE A 63 0.76 -4.89 -30.48
C ILE A 63 1.38 -4.85 -31.86
N ASP A 64 0.82 -5.63 -32.78
CA ASP A 64 1.24 -5.67 -34.18
C ASP A 64 0.33 -4.79 -35.03
N PHE A 65 0.95 -3.94 -35.84
CA PHE A 65 0.31 -3.06 -36.82
C PHE A 65 0.73 -3.50 -38.22
N GLN A 66 -0.23 -3.68 -39.11
CA GLN A 66 0.00 -4.03 -40.50
C GLN A 66 -0.39 -2.84 -41.40
N PHE A 67 0.51 -2.43 -42.28
CA PHE A 67 0.31 -1.37 -43.26
C PHE A 67 0.58 -1.94 -44.66
N ALA A 68 0.19 -1.22 -45.72
CA ALA A 68 0.46 -1.67 -47.09
C ALA A 68 1.97 -1.67 -47.41
N GLU A 69 2.70 -0.79 -46.73
CA GLU A 69 4.13 -0.53 -46.90
C GLU A 69 5.01 -1.38 -45.97
N GLY A 70 4.43 -2.16 -45.05
CA GLY A 70 5.18 -2.97 -44.08
C GLY A 70 4.41 -3.34 -42.81
N SER A 71 5.13 -3.71 -41.77
CA SER A 71 4.58 -4.03 -40.44
C SER A 71 5.35 -3.31 -39.33
N ALA A 72 4.69 -3.05 -38.21
CA ALA A 72 5.32 -2.55 -37.00
C ALA A 72 4.84 -3.38 -35.79
N SER A 73 5.74 -3.71 -34.87
CA SER A 73 5.42 -4.41 -33.63
C SER A 73 5.88 -3.58 -32.43
N LEU A 74 5.00 -3.36 -31.47
CA LEU A 74 5.31 -2.70 -30.20
C LEU A 74 5.31 -3.76 -29.10
N LYS A 75 6.46 -3.98 -28.46
CA LYS A 75 6.60 -4.87 -27.30
C LYS A 75 7.22 -4.09 -26.14
N GLY A 76 6.41 -3.82 -25.12
CA GLY A 76 6.83 -2.97 -24.00
C GLY A 76 7.10 -1.54 -24.49
N SER A 77 8.35 -1.08 -24.35
CA SER A 77 8.82 0.24 -24.79
C SER A 77 9.59 0.21 -26.12
N GLN A 78 9.55 -0.90 -26.87
CA GLN A 78 10.30 -1.05 -28.12
C GLN A 78 9.35 -1.21 -29.31
N ILE A 79 9.50 -0.36 -30.33
CA ILE A 79 8.85 -0.47 -31.62
C ILE A 79 9.84 -1.04 -32.63
N SER A 80 9.47 -2.11 -33.32
CA SER A 80 10.20 -2.67 -34.44
C SER A 80 9.38 -2.52 -35.71
N ILE A 81 9.88 -1.77 -36.69
CA ILE A 81 9.25 -1.51 -37.98
C ILE A 81 9.99 -2.32 -39.04
N ARG A 82 9.26 -3.00 -39.91
CA ARG A 82 9.75 -3.74 -41.07
C ARG A 82 9.03 -3.26 -42.32
N LEU A 83 9.75 -2.62 -43.22
CA LEU A 83 9.21 -2.17 -44.51
C LEU A 83 9.15 -3.34 -45.51
N SER A 84 8.26 -3.24 -46.49
CA SER A 84 8.13 -4.20 -47.59
C SER A 84 9.38 -4.30 -48.47
N SER A 85 10.22 -3.26 -48.46
CA SER A 85 11.56 -3.23 -49.05
C SER A 85 12.57 -4.15 -48.34
N GLY A 86 12.24 -4.65 -47.15
CA GLY A 86 13.12 -5.47 -46.31
C GLY A 86 13.91 -4.68 -45.26
N GLU A 87 13.84 -3.34 -45.28
CA GLU A 87 14.48 -2.49 -44.27
C GLU A 87 13.81 -2.63 -42.91
N THR A 88 14.61 -2.73 -41.86
CA THR A 88 14.12 -2.82 -40.47
C THR A 88 14.65 -1.69 -39.61
N ALA A 89 13.77 -1.05 -38.84
CA ALA A 89 14.12 -0.02 -37.88
C ALA A 89 13.62 -0.40 -36.49
N ILE A 90 14.49 -0.35 -35.49
CA ILE A 90 14.13 -0.59 -34.08
C ILE A 90 14.29 0.73 -33.34
N ARG A 91 13.24 1.16 -32.62
CA ARG A 91 13.25 2.36 -31.79
C ARG A 91 12.73 2.06 -30.39
N HIS A 92 13.41 2.61 -29.38
CA HIS A 92 12.91 2.64 -28.02
C HIS A 92 12.04 3.88 -27.81
N VAL A 93 10.76 3.67 -27.52
CA VAL A 93 9.83 4.74 -27.15
C VAL A 93 9.88 4.87 -25.63
N TRP A 94 10.49 5.96 -25.15
CA TRP A 94 10.50 6.28 -23.73
C TRP A 94 9.07 6.60 -23.28
N GLN A 95 8.42 5.64 -22.64
CA GLN A 95 7.11 5.83 -22.05
C GLN A 95 7.28 6.73 -20.82
N ARG A 96 6.84 7.99 -20.93
CA ARG A 96 6.86 8.95 -19.81
C ARG A 96 5.87 8.45 -18.75
N ASN A 97 6.34 7.62 -17.81
CA ASN A 97 5.61 7.31 -16.59
C ASN A 97 5.40 8.63 -15.83
N GLN A 98 4.21 9.21 -15.95
CA GLN A 98 3.78 10.30 -15.10
C GLN A 98 3.55 9.74 -13.69
N ILE A 99 4.61 9.73 -12.87
CA ILE A 99 4.50 9.81 -11.42
C ILE A 99 5.11 11.16 -11.06
N LEU A 100 4.29 12.21 -11.07
CA LEU A 100 4.62 13.47 -10.41
C LEU A 100 4.62 13.18 -8.90
N LYS A 101 5.77 13.35 -8.26
CA LYS A 101 5.93 13.33 -6.80
C LYS A 101 5.22 14.50 -6.16
#